data_AF-A0A2E9LMU0-F1
#
_entry.id   AF-A0A2E9LMU0-F1
#
_cell.length_a   1.000
_cell.length_b   1.000
_cell.length_c   1.000
_cell.angle_alpha   90.00
_cell.angle_beta   90.00
_cell.angle_gamma   90.00
#
_symmetry.space_group_name_H-M   'P 1'
#
loop_
_entity.id
_entity.type
_entity.pdbx_description
1 polymer ?
#
loop_
_entity_poly.entity_id
_entity_poly.type
_entity_poly.pdbx_seq_one_letter_code
_entity_poly.pdbx_strand_id
1 'polypeptide(L)'
;MVDTPMSLTLDEIRNNYESRDQYVTLSCISGRVASTLISTTWWTGVSLQKILADANIRPEARYLVITSGDGFHETVELDLIASDERIMLAYAWDGKPIPFDHGFPLRIWLPDRYGMKQPKWITGIEVVEEYQPGYWVDRGWDEVAQVQATSVIDTVAVKDLVERDGQTLVPVGGIAFAGARGISKVEVRVVDGPWEEAQLRSPLSETTWVIWRYDWAFAEGNHTFEVRCAEGDGTMQVEEERGNRPSGARGIHRRRTKI
;
A
#
# COMPACT_ATOMS: atom_id res chain seq x y z
N MET A 1 -28.54 1.76 -7.93
CA MET A 1 -28.86 2.78 -8.97
C MET A 1 -28.20 2.43 -10.30
N VAL A 2 -28.66 1.34 -10.90
CA VAL A 2 -28.17 0.79 -12.17
C VAL A 2 -29.37 0.42 -13.03
N ASP A 3 -29.27 0.60 -14.34
CA ASP A 3 -30.32 0.19 -15.26
C ASP A 3 -30.15 -1.26 -15.73
N THR A 4 -28.97 -1.85 -15.50
CA THR A 4 -28.67 -3.25 -15.80
C THR A 4 -28.06 -3.91 -14.55
N PRO A 5 -28.89 -4.44 -13.63
CA PRO A 5 -28.38 -5.20 -12.50
C PRO A 5 -27.72 -6.50 -12.99
N MET A 6 -26.57 -6.85 -12.40
CA MET A 6 -25.78 -8.01 -12.78
C MET A 6 -25.61 -8.97 -11.61
N SER A 7 -25.55 -10.26 -11.92
CA SER A 7 -25.15 -11.32 -10.99
C SER A 7 -24.06 -12.13 -11.68
N LEU A 8 -22.81 -11.86 -11.31
CA LEU A 8 -21.64 -12.46 -11.96
C LEU A 8 -21.04 -13.55 -11.07
N THR A 9 -20.84 -14.71 -11.66
CA THR A 9 -19.97 -15.76 -11.10
C THR A 9 -18.50 -15.35 -11.23
N LEU A 10 -17.64 -15.99 -10.43
CA LEU A 10 -16.20 -15.78 -10.55
C LEU A 10 -15.68 -16.12 -11.96
N ASP A 11 -16.22 -17.18 -12.57
CA ASP A 11 -15.81 -17.60 -13.92
C ASP A 11 -16.25 -16.59 -14.99
N GLU A 12 -17.43 -15.97 -14.86
CA GLU A 12 -17.85 -14.87 -15.73
C GLU A 12 -16.92 -13.66 -15.58
N ILE A 13 -16.54 -13.29 -14.35
CA ILE A 13 -15.57 -12.21 -14.14
C ILE A 13 -14.24 -12.53 -14.85
N ARG A 14 -13.75 -13.76 -14.74
CA ARG A 14 -12.46 -14.19 -15.32
C ARG A 14 -12.48 -14.32 -16.84
N ASN A 15 -13.60 -14.72 -17.42
CA ASN A 15 -13.69 -15.07 -18.84
C ASN A 15 -14.26 -13.93 -19.70
N ASN A 16 -15.10 -13.06 -19.13
CA ASN A 16 -15.78 -12.01 -19.89
C ASN A 16 -14.99 -10.69 -19.91
N TYR A 17 -14.01 -10.52 -19.02
CA TYR A 17 -13.23 -9.30 -18.89
C TYR A 17 -11.74 -9.57 -19.03
N GLU A 18 -11.02 -8.60 -19.62
CA GLU A 18 -9.57 -8.66 -19.72
C GLU A 18 -8.93 -8.58 -18.33
N SER A 19 -8.07 -9.54 -18.02
CA SER A 19 -7.34 -9.58 -16.76
C SER A 19 -6.23 -8.55 -16.72
N ARG A 20 -6.00 -7.96 -15.55
CA ARG A 20 -4.83 -7.14 -15.23
C ARG A 20 -3.99 -7.83 -14.17
N ASP A 21 -2.69 -7.86 -14.43
CA ASP A 21 -1.69 -8.33 -13.50
C ASP A 21 -0.77 -7.20 -13.05
N GLN A 22 -0.43 -7.16 -11.76
CA GLN A 22 0.58 -6.23 -11.23
C GLN A 22 1.10 -6.66 -9.87
N TYR A 23 2.37 -6.34 -9.57
CA TYR A 23 2.84 -6.36 -8.20
C TYR A 23 2.16 -5.24 -7.40
N VAL A 24 1.72 -5.54 -6.19
CA VAL A 24 1.08 -4.58 -5.29
C VAL A 24 1.66 -4.72 -3.89
N THR A 25 2.01 -3.60 -3.26
CA THR A 25 2.23 -3.53 -1.82
C THR A 25 0.94 -3.14 -1.10
N LEU A 26 0.55 -3.92 -0.10
CA LEU A 26 -0.54 -3.61 0.81
C LEU A 26 -0.03 -3.36 2.22
N SER A 27 -0.50 -2.28 2.84
CA SER A 27 -0.17 -1.90 4.22
C SER A 27 -1.42 -1.76 5.06
N CYS A 28 -1.36 -2.13 6.35
CA CYS A 28 -2.46 -1.97 7.28
C CYS A 28 -2.37 -0.63 8.04
N ILE A 29 -3.50 0.08 8.14
CA ILE A 29 -3.56 1.37 8.87
C ILE A 29 -3.23 1.23 10.35
N SER A 30 -3.47 0.05 10.94
CA SER A 30 -3.18 -0.20 12.36
C SER A 30 -1.68 -0.41 12.64
N GLY A 31 -0.85 -0.46 11.60
CA GLY A 31 0.60 -0.50 11.75
C GLY A 31 1.17 0.77 12.37
N ARG A 32 2.15 0.60 13.26
CA ARG A 32 3.09 1.66 13.64
C ARG A 32 4.14 1.85 12.54
N VAL A 33 4.95 2.91 12.63
CA VAL A 33 6.20 3.00 11.85
C VAL A 33 7.04 1.75 12.12
N ALA A 34 7.59 1.14 11.05
CA ALA A 34 8.29 -0.17 11.10
C ALA A 34 7.43 -1.35 11.57
N SER A 35 6.13 -1.32 11.27
CA SER A 35 5.24 -2.48 11.42
C SER A 35 5.53 -3.57 10.38
N THR A 36 5.25 -4.82 10.73
CA THR A 36 5.27 -5.97 9.82
C THR A 36 3.95 -6.15 9.05
N LEU A 37 2.96 -5.29 9.29
CA LEU A 37 1.65 -5.33 8.61
C LEU A 37 1.71 -4.71 7.22
N ILE A 38 2.68 -5.15 6.41
CA ILE A 38 2.90 -4.71 5.04
C ILE A 38 3.49 -5.86 4.23
N SER A 39 3.02 -6.06 3.00
CA SER A 39 3.49 -7.15 2.12
C SER A 39 3.34 -6.82 0.65
N THR A 40 4.17 -7.43 -0.20
CA THR A 40 4.13 -7.29 -1.66
C THR A 40 3.92 -8.63 -2.34
N THR A 41 3.00 -8.70 -3.29
CA THR A 41 2.65 -9.94 -4.03
C THR A 41 2.27 -9.60 -5.48
N TRP A 42 2.37 -10.56 -6.41
CA TRP A 42 1.81 -10.43 -7.75
C TRP A 42 0.31 -10.70 -7.72
N TRP A 43 -0.53 -9.74 -8.10
CA TRP A 43 -1.98 -9.88 -8.10
C TRP A 43 -2.53 -9.94 -9.52
N THR A 44 -3.61 -10.70 -9.67
CA THR A 44 -4.40 -10.82 -10.90
C THR A 44 -5.87 -10.53 -10.59
N GLY A 45 -6.46 -9.66 -11.39
CA GLY A 45 -7.85 -9.25 -11.24
C GLY A 45 -8.43 -8.64 -12.51
N VAL A 46 -9.61 -8.05 -12.38
CA VAL A 46 -10.29 -7.30 -13.46
C VAL A 46 -10.58 -5.90 -12.99
N SER A 47 -10.37 -4.91 -13.86
CA SER A 47 -10.70 -3.51 -13.57
C SER A 47 -12.17 -3.35 -13.20
N LEU A 48 -12.45 -2.77 -12.04
CA LEU A 48 -13.81 -2.51 -11.59
C LEU A 48 -14.52 -1.53 -12.53
N GLN A 49 -13.79 -0.58 -13.10
CA GLN A 49 -14.30 0.34 -14.12
C GLN A 49 -14.89 -0.40 -15.32
N LYS A 50 -14.23 -1.48 -15.78
CA LYS A 50 -14.71 -2.29 -16.92
C LYS A 50 -15.97 -3.08 -16.58
N ILE A 51 -16.05 -3.65 -15.39
CA ILE A 51 -17.26 -4.36 -14.93
C ILE A 51 -18.43 -3.38 -14.83
N LEU A 52 -18.22 -2.20 -14.23
CA LEU A 52 -19.27 -1.21 -14.03
C LEU A 52 -19.78 -0.59 -15.34
N ALA A 53 -19.00 -0.62 -16.42
CA ALA A 53 -19.44 -0.16 -17.74
C ALA A 53 -20.66 -0.94 -18.26
N ASP A 54 -20.82 -2.20 -17.87
CA ASP A 54 -21.95 -3.05 -18.28
C ASP A 54 -23.21 -2.82 -17.41
N ALA A 55 -23.08 -2.12 -16.28
CA ALA A 55 -24.17 -1.93 -15.33
C ALA A 55 -25.14 -0.81 -15.73
N ASN A 56 -24.78 0.07 -16.68
CA ASN A 56 -25.53 1.28 -17.01
C ASN A 56 -25.86 2.11 -15.74
N ILE A 57 -24.82 2.64 -15.09
CA ILE A 57 -24.94 3.45 -13.87
C ILE A 57 -25.72 4.74 -14.16
N ARG A 58 -26.67 5.07 -13.29
CA ARG A 58 -27.47 6.29 -13.40
C ARG A 58 -26.66 7.55 -13.07
N PRO A 59 -26.93 8.68 -13.73
CA PRO A 59 -26.12 9.90 -13.59
C PRO A 59 -26.17 10.55 -12.20
N GLU A 60 -27.16 10.21 -11.37
CA GLU A 60 -27.27 10.69 -9.99
C GLU A 60 -26.38 9.91 -9.01
N ALA A 61 -25.90 8.72 -9.39
CA ALA A 61 -25.07 7.90 -8.52
C ALA A 61 -23.73 8.56 -8.20
N ARG A 62 -23.23 8.37 -6.98
CA ARG A 62 -21.97 8.95 -6.50
C ARG A 62 -21.05 7.94 -5.83
N TYR A 63 -21.59 6.86 -5.25
CA TYR A 63 -20.82 5.93 -4.45
C TYR A 63 -21.15 4.46 -4.78
N LEU A 64 -20.20 3.60 -4.44
CA LEU A 64 -20.37 2.16 -4.32
C LEU A 64 -20.34 1.78 -2.85
N VAL A 65 -21.32 0.99 -2.42
CA VAL A 65 -21.28 0.26 -1.14
C VAL A 65 -20.89 -1.18 -1.44
N ILE A 66 -19.72 -1.59 -0.99
CA ILE A 66 -19.19 -2.93 -1.18
C ILE A 66 -19.43 -3.73 0.09
N THR A 67 -20.09 -4.88 -0.03
CA THR A 67 -20.44 -5.75 1.09
C THR A 67 -19.61 -7.04 1.05
N SER A 68 -19.15 -7.46 2.23
CA SER A 68 -18.37 -8.68 2.44
C SER A 68 -19.18 -9.76 3.16
N GLY A 69 -18.80 -11.02 2.95
CA GLY A 69 -19.44 -12.17 3.58
C GLY A 69 -19.30 -12.26 5.11
N ASP A 70 -18.37 -11.50 5.71
CA ASP A 70 -18.16 -11.40 7.17
C ASP A 70 -18.91 -10.22 7.81
N GLY A 71 -19.75 -9.51 7.04
CA GLY A 71 -20.47 -8.31 7.50
C GLY A 71 -19.64 -7.03 7.44
N PHE A 72 -18.40 -7.08 6.94
CA PHE A 72 -17.65 -5.88 6.60
C PHE A 72 -18.29 -5.16 5.41
N HIS A 73 -18.21 -3.83 5.39
CA HIS A 73 -18.64 -3.01 4.26
C HIS A 73 -17.76 -1.78 4.14
N GLU A 74 -17.64 -1.29 2.91
CA GLU A 74 -16.90 -0.07 2.61
C GLU A 74 -17.61 0.74 1.55
N THR A 75 -17.51 2.07 1.66
CA THR A 75 -18.05 3.01 0.68
C THR A 75 -16.89 3.62 -0.12
N VAL A 76 -17.02 3.60 -1.44
CA VAL A 76 -16.01 4.08 -2.39
C VAL A 76 -16.67 5.04 -3.37
N GLU A 77 -16.04 6.18 -3.63
CA GLU A 77 -16.54 7.16 -4.61
C GLU A 77 -16.45 6.61 -6.04
N LEU A 78 -17.48 6.83 -6.85
CA LEU A 78 -17.45 6.45 -8.27
C LEU A 78 -16.38 7.22 -9.04
N ASP A 79 -16.11 8.48 -8.68
CA ASP A 79 -15.07 9.30 -9.30
C ASP A 79 -13.68 8.70 -9.09
N LEU A 80 -13.43 8.11 -7.91
CA LEU A 80 -12.18 7.36 -7.66
C LEU A 80 -12.06 6.19 -8.63
N ILE A 81 -13.12 5.40 -8.83
CA ILE A 81 -13.13 4.29 -9.79
C ILE A 81 -12.94 4.77 -11.22
N ALA A 82 -13.57 5.88 -11.59
CA ALA A 82 -13.49 6.44 -12.93
C ALA A 82 -12.11 7.01 -13.26
N SER A 83 -11.42 7.56 -12.25
CA SER A 83 -10.10 8.19 -12.38
C SER A 83 -8.93 7.20 -12.42
N ASP A 84 -9.11 5.95 -11.97
CA ASP A 84 -8.03 4.98 -11.85
C ASP A 84 -8.47 3.58 -12.30
N GLU A 85 -8.17 3.24 -13.56
CA GLU A 85 -8.46 1.95 -14.17
C GLU A 85 -7.80 0.76 -13.44
N ARG A 86 -6.79 1.02 -12.60
CA ARG A 86 -6.04 -0.02 -11.89
C ARG A 86 -6.84 -0.59 -10.72
N ILE A 87 -7.86 0.13 -10.24
CA ILE A 87 -8.77 -0.38 -9.21
C ILE A 87 -9.44 -1.65 -9.73
N MET A 88 -9.21 -2.76 -9.04
CA MET A 88 -9.56 -4.08 -9.54
C MET A 88 -10.24 -4.95 -8.51
N LEU A 89 -11.14 -5.82 -8.99
CA LEU A 89 -11.56 -7.01 -8.27
C LEU A 89 -10.54 -8.11 -8.53
N ALA A 90 -9.75 -8.42 -7.51
CA ALA A 90 -8.70 -9.41 -7.56
C ALA A 90 -9.22 -10.79 -7.11
N TYR A 91 -8.83 -11.82 -7.87
CA TYR A 91 -9.22 -13.22 -7.64
C TYR A 91 -8.03 -14.18 -7.57
N ALA A 92 -6.85 -13.76 -8.04
CA ALA A 92 -5.64 -14.57 -7.97
C ALA A 92 -4.43 -13.75 -7.50
N TRP A 93 -3.46 -14.46 -6.94
CA TRP A 93 -2.15 -13.92 -6.61
C TRP A 93 -1.06 -14.98 -6.86
N ASP A 94 0.12 -14.59 -7.35
CA ASP A 94 1.19 -15.51 -7.80
C ASP A 94 0.68 -16.67 -8.69
N GLY A 95 -0.28 -16.37 -9.59
CA GLY A 95 -0.89 -17.35 -10.52
C GLY A 95 -1.81 -18.38 -9.87
N LYS A 96 -2.12 -18.27 -8.58
CA LYS A 96 -3.03 -19.16 -7.83
C LYS A 96 -4.26 -18.39 -7.34
N PRO A 97 -5.39 -19.06 -7.06
CA PRO A 97 -6.49 -18.41 -6.35
C PRO A 97 -5.98 -17.75 -5.07
N ILE A 98 -6.48 -16.56 -4.76
CA ILE A 98 -6.15 -15.89 -3.48
C ILE A 98 -6.57 -16.85 -2.35
N PRO A 99 -5.79 -17.04 -1.29
CA PRO A 99 -6.16 -17.83 -0.13
C PRO A 99 -7.34 -17.23 0.61
N PHE A 100 -8.04 -18.08 1.35
CA PHE A 100 -9.23 -17.68 2.08
C PHE A 100 -9.00 -16.46 2.97
N ASP A 101 -7.96 -16.45 3.82
CA ASP A 101 -7.68 -15.34 4.74
C ASP A 101 -7.37 -14.01 4.03
N HIS A 102 -7.02 -14.08 2.75
CA HIS A 102 -6.71 -12.93 1.90
C HIS A 102 -7.86 -12.52 0.99
N GLY A 103 -9.01 -13.20 1.07
CA GLY A 103 -10.26 -12.75 0.46
C GLY A 103 -10.78 -13.62 -0.69
N PHE A 104 -10.39 -14.90 -0.77
CA PHE A 104 -11.05 -15.84 -1.70
C PHE A 104 -12.58 -15.79 -1.58
N PRO A 105 -13.36 -15.77 -2.68
CA PRO A 105 -12.90 -15.84 -4.07
C PRO A 105 -12.52 -14.48 -4.65
N LEU A 106 -12.95 -13.38 -4.04
CA LEU A 106 -12.88 -12.05 -4.62
C LEU A 106 -12.67 -10.99 -3.55
N ARG A 107 -11.73 -10.09 -3.81
CA ARG A 107 -11.50 -8.88 -3.01
C ARG A 107 -11.30 -7.67 -3.91
N ILE A 108 -11.41 -6.47 -3.36
CA ILE A 108 -11.02 -5.26 -4.07
C ILE A 108 -9.59 -4.84 -3.71
N TRP A 109 -8.92 -4.22 -4.67
CA TRP A 109 -7.71 -3.45 -4.45
C TRP A 109 -7.91 -2.00 -4.87
N LEU A 110 -7.52 -1.08 -3.97
CA LEU A 110 -7.61 0.37 -4.15
C LEU A 110 -6.20 0.98 -4.02
N PRO A 111 -5.63 1.56 -5.08
CA PRO A 111 -4.37 2.29 -5.01
C PRO A 111 -4.39 3.37 -3.91
N ASP A 112 -3.23 3.60 -3.28
CA ASP A 112 -3.03 4.63 -2.24
C ASP A 112 -3.83 4.50 -0.95
N ARG A 113 -4.67 3.47 -0.80
CA ARG A 113 -5.49 3.28 0.39
C ARG A 113 -4.90 2.20 1.30
N TYR A 114 -4.97 2.42 2.60
CA TYR A 114 -4.66 1.35 3.56
C TYR A 114 -5.64 0.19 3.42
N GLY A 115 -5.20 -1.01 3.82
CA GLY A 115 -5.98 -2.24 3.71
C GLY A 115 -7.34 -2.22 4.41
N MET A 116 -7.58 -1.29 5.35
CA MET A 116 -8.89 -1.11 5.97
C MET A 116 -9.98 -0.73 4.97
N LYS A 117 -9.62 -0.10 3.83
CA LYS A 117 -10.54 0.32 2.77
C LYS A 117 -10.81 -0.77 1.73
N GLN A 118 -10.31 -1.98 1.94
CA GLN A 118 -10.25 -3.01 0.90
C GLN A 118 -10.99 -4.29 1.31
N PRO A 119 -12.33 -4.31 1.16
CA PRO A 119 -13.17 -5.48 1.37
C PRO A 119 -12.58 -6.78 0.82
N LYS A 120 -12.60 -7.82 1.67
CA LYS A 120 -12.33 -9.22 1.34
C LYS A 120 -13.64 -9.97 1.24
N TRP A 121 -13.67 -11.13 0.58
CA TRP A 121 -14.88 -11.98 0.54
C TRP A 121 -16.10 -11.23 0.01
N ILE A 122 -15.94 -10.46 -1.08
CA ILE A 122 -16.99 -9.59 -1.61
C ILE A 122 -18.20 -10.43 -2.03
N THR A 123 -19.39 -10.03 -1.59
CA THR A 123 -20.67 -10.67 -1.90
C THR A 123 -21.61 -9.76 -2.68
N GLY A 124 -21.40 -8.43 -2.65
CA GLY A 124 -22.22 -7.48 -3.39
C GLY A 124 -21.58 -6.11 -3.53
N ILE A 125 -21.99 -5.39 -4.58
CA ILE A 125 -21.62 -4.00 -4.84
C ILE A 125 -22.92 -3.27 -5.19
N GLU A 126 -23.32 -2.31 -4.38
CA GLU A 126 -24.50 -1.49 -4.60
C GLU A 126 -24.11 -0.08 -5.00
N VAL A 127 -24.76 0.45 -6.03
CA VAL A 127 -24.55 1.83 -6.50
C VAL A 127 -25.56 2.75 -5.84
N VAL A 128 -25.11 3.78 -5.13
CA VAL A 128 -25.94 4.72 -4.35
C VAL A 128 -25.60 6.18 -4.64
N GLU A 129 -26.53 7.09 -4.35
CA GLU A 129 -26.38 8.55 -4.49
C GLU A 129 -25.83 9.18 -3.21
N GLU A 130 -26.37 8.80 -2.06
CA GLU A 130 -26.00 9.39 -0.78
C GLU A 130 -24.80 8.67 -0.15
N TYR A 131 -23.88 9.45 0.42
CA TYR A 131 -22.74 8.92 1.14
C TYR A 131 -23.20 8.18 2.40
N GLN A 132 -22.56 7.04 2.66
CA GLN A 132 -22.69 6.30 3.91
C GLN A 132 -21.29 5.94 4.41
N PRO A 133 -20.96 6.19 5.68
CA PRO A 133 -19.66 5.83 6.23
C PRO A 133 -19.43 4.31 6.14
N GLY A 134 -18.22 3.92 5.75
CA GLY A 134 -17.80 2.53 5.79
C GLY A 134 -17.59 2.03 7.22
N TYR A 135 -17.43 0.71 7.36
CA TYR A 135 -17.37 0.04 8.67
C TYR A 135 -16.35 0.65 9.65
N TRP A 136 -15.15 1.01 9.18
CA TRP A 136 -14.12 1.61 10.03
C TRP A 136 -14.27 3.12 10.19
N VAL A 137 -14.88 3.80 9.22
CA VAL A 137 -15.15 5.24 9.28
C VAL A 137 -16.13 5.54 10.42
N ASP A 138 -17.19 4.73 10.54
CA ASP A 138 -18.12 4.76 11.69
C ASP A 138 -17.44 4.60 13.05
N ARG A 139 -16.29 3.92 13.05
CA ARG A 139 -15.50 3.65 14.26
C ARG A 139 -14.43 4.71 14.51
N GLY A 140 -14.48 5.83 13.77
CA GLY A 140 -13.60 6.99 13.93
C GLY A 140 -12.21 6.80 13.35
N TRP A 141 -12.08 5.99 12.29
CA TRP A 141 -10.91 5.98 11.42
C TRP A 141 -11.08 6.99 10.28
N ASP A 142 -9.96 7.36 9.67
CA ASP A 142 -9.93 8.29 8.54
C ASP A 142 -10.76 7.76 7.37
N GLU A 143 -11.61 8.62 6.80
CA GLU A 143 -12.49 8.29 5.67
C GLU A 143 -11.68 7.93 4.42
N VAL A 144 -10.64 8.71 4.14
CA VAL A 144 -9.74 8.52 2.99
C VAL A 144 -8.74 7.42 3.29
N ALA A 145 -8.20 7.36 4.52
CA ALA A 145 -7.20 6.37 4.93
C ALA A 145 -6.06 6.22 3.92
N GLN A 146 -5.54 7.35 3.44
CA GLN A 146 -4.40 7.38 2.52
C GLN A 146 -3.14 6.85 3.20
N VAL A 147 -2.40 5.99 2.49
CA VAL A 147 -1.12 5.47 2.97
C VAL A 147 -0.15 6.61 3.24
N GLN A 148 0.38 6.70 4.47
CA GLN A 148 1.45 7.63 4.82
C GLN A 148 2.76 7.21 4.14
N ALA A 149 3.50 8.17 3.58
CA ALA A 149 4.87 7.92 3.16
C ALA A 149 5.72 7.52 4.36
N THR A 150 6.41 6.38 4.26
CA THR A 150 7.29 5.89 5.31
C THR A 150 8.47 5.13 4.72
N SER A 151 9.64 5.34 5.32
CA SER A 151 10.81 4.48 5.14
C SER A 151 11.18 3.79 6.46
N VAL A 152 11.74 2.57 6.37
CA VAL A 152 12.11 1.76 7.52
C VAL A 152 13.45 1.06 7.29
N ILE A 153 14.27 0.98 8.34
CA ILE A 153 15.55 0.23 8.36
C ILE A 153 15.29 -1.24 8.76
N ASP A 154 15.33 -2.15 7.79
CA ASP A 154 15.15 -3.59 8.01
C ASP A 154 16.45 -4.29 8.40
N THR A 155 17.61 -3.75 8.01
CA THR A 155 18.90 -4.33 8.36
C THR A 155 20.00 -3.28 8.56
N VAL A 156 20.90 -3.60 9.50
CA VAL A 156 22.25 -3.03 9.61
C VAL A 156 23.19 -4.23 9.63
N ALA A 157 23.83 -4.51 8.50
CA ALA A 157 24.49 -5.78 8.22
C ALA A 157 25.93 -5.81 8.77
N VAL A 158 26.07 -5.74 10.10
CA VAL A 158 27.39 -5.74 10.79
C VAL A 158 28.23 -7.00 10.57
N LYS A 159 27.64 -8.06 10.04
CA LYS A 159 28.34 -9.33 9.71
C LYS A 159 28.70 -9.46 8.23
N ASP A 160 28.17 -8.58 7.38
CA ASP A 160 28.33 -8.62 5.93
C ASP A 160 29.03 -7.33 5.47
N LEU A 161 30.19 -7.05 6.07
CA LEU A 161 31.00 -5.87 5.77
C LEU A 161 31.46 -5.89 4.31
N VAL A 162 31.53 -4.72 3.69
CA VAL A 162 31.95 -4.55 2.30
C VAL A 162 33.20 -3.69 2.27
N GLU A 163 34.22 -4.15 1.55
CA GLU A 163 35.42 -3.36 1.27
C GLU A 163 35.25 -2.64 -0.08
N ARG A 164 35.34 -1.31 -0.09
CA ARG A 164 35.31 -0.50 -1.31
C ARG A 164 36.23 0.69 -1.17
N ASP A 165 37.08 0.92 -2.18
CA ASP A 165 38.03 2.05 -2.22
C ASP A 165 38.91 2.20 -0.96
N GLY A 166 39.27 1.07 -0.35
CA GLY A 166 40.09 1.03 0.88
C GLY A 166 39.33 1.39 2.16
N GLN A 167 38.00 1.44 2.12
CA GLN A 167 37.13 1.65 3.28
C GLN A 167 36.29 0.40 3.57
N THR A 168 36.20 0.04 4.84
CA THR A 168 35.23 -0.93 5.35
C THR A 168 33.88 -0.24 5.51
N LEU A 169 32.85 -0.81 4.90
CA LEU A 169 31.49 -0.28 4.86
C LEU A 169 30.51 -1.26 5.53
N VAL A 170 29.54 -0.72 6.25
CA VAL A 170 28.41 -1.45 6.84
C VAL A 170 27.17 -1.21 5.97
N PRO A 171 26.66 -2.23 5.26
CA PRO A 171 25.42 -2.08 4.50
C PRO A 171 24.23 -1.88 5.44
N VAL A 172 23.50 -0.79 5.23
CA VAL A 172 22.22 -0.49 5.86
C VAL A 172 21.15 -0.57 4.78
N GLY A 173 20.01 -1.18 5.07
CA GLY A 173 18.97 -1.34 4.06
C GLY A 173 17.58 -1.50 4.64
N GLY A 174 16.59 -1.32 3.77
CA GLY A 174 15.19 -1.54 4.09
C GLY A 174 14.29 -1.15 2.94
N ILE A 175 13.06 -0.75 3.28
CA ILE A 175 12.04 -0.36 2.30
C ILE A 175 11.56 1.08 2.49
N ALA A 176 11.02 1.66 1.44
CA ALA A 176 10.22 2.89 1.49
C ALA A 176 8.94 2.73 0.69
N PHE A 177 7.83 3.28 1.18
CA PHE A 177 6.52 3.13 0.56
C PHE A 177 5.66 4.37 0.78
N ALA A 178 4.95 4.79 -0.28
CA ALA A 178 4.02 5.91 -0.25
C ALA A 178 2.76 5.60 -1.08
N GLY A 179 2.31 4.33 -1.08
CA GLY A 179 1.22 3.91 -1.98
C GLY A 179 1.67 3.87 -3.44
N ALA A 180 0.79 4.30 -4.34
CA ALA A 180 1.03 4.44 -5.77
C ALA A 180 1.63 5.81 -6.17
N ARG A 181 1.92 6.68 -5.19
CA ARG A 181 2.58 7.98 -5.42
C ARG A 181 4.09 7.89 -5.64
N GLY A 182 4.64 6.68 -5.54
CA GLY A 182 6.07 6.42 -5.76
C GLY A 182 6.99 7.00 -4.69
N ILE A 183 8.27 6.64 -4.79
CA ILE A 183 9.34 7.15 -3.92
C ILE A 183 10.42 7.74 -4.83
N SER A 184 10.71 9.04 -4.66
CA SER A 184 11.77 9.72 -5.42
C SER A 184 13.13 9.62 -4.74
N LYS A 185 13.14 9.55 -3.40
CA LYS A 185 14.37 9.58 -2.60
C LYS A 185 14.20 8.89 -1.26
N VAL A 186 15.28 8.29 -0.75
CA VAL A 186 15.43 7.87 0.65
C VAL A 186 16.70 8.50 1.20
N GLU A 187 16.62 9.01 2.42
CA GLU A 187 17.76 9.57 3.13
C GLU A 187 17.97 8.84 4.46
N VAL A 188 19.23 8.59 4.79
CA VAL A 188 19.67 7.95 6.03
C VAL A 188 20.62 8.89 6.75
N ARG A 189 20.57 8.93 8.08
CA ARG A 189 21.61 9.56 8.90
C ARG A 189 21.95 8.70 10.09
N VAL A 190 23.17 8.86 10.61
CA VAL A 190 23.46 8.57 12.02
C VAL A 190 23.04 9.80 12.82
N VAL A 191 22.41 9.60 13.99
CA VAL A 191 21.96 10.71 14.86
C VAL A 191 23.07 11.76 15.03
N ASP A 192 22.68 13.04 14.94
CA ASP A 192 23.55 14.24 14.91
C ASP A 192 24.43 14.42 13.67
N GLY A 193 24.40 13.49 12.71
CA GLY A 193 25.03 13.60 11.39
C GLY A 193 24.13 14.21 10.31
N PRO A 194 24.69 14.48 9.11
CA PRO A 194 23.91 14.93 7.96
C PRO A 194 23.01 13.81 7.42
N TRP A 195 21.92 14.20 6.75
CA TRP A 195 21.15 13.29 5.91
C TRP A 195 21.93 13.00 4.62
N GLU A 196 22.08 11.72 4.32
CA GLU A 196 22.75 11.23 3.11
C GLU A 196 21.79 10.39 2.29
N GLU A 197 21.85 10.52 0.97
CA GLU A 197 20.95 9.82 0.07
C GLU A 197 21.32 8.33 -0.06
N ALA A 198 20.32 7.47 0.06
CA ALA A 198 20.44 6.04 -0.15
C ALA A 198 20.21 5.67 -1.63
N GLN A 199 20.85 4.59 -2.06
CA GLN A 199 20.65 4.01 -3.38
C GLN A 199 19.30 3.29 -3.44
N LEU A 200 18.49 3.57 -4.45
CA LEU A 200 17.21 2.91 -4.67
C LEU A 200 17.34 1.79 -5.70
N ARG A 201 16.72 0.64 -5.41
CA ARG A 201 16.46 -0.38 -6.43
C ARG A 201 15.21 0.00 -7.21
N SER A 202 15.20 -0.28 -8.52
CA SER A 202 13.97 -0.18 -9.32
C SER A 202 12.83 -0.98 -8.68
N PRO A 203 11.65 -0.38 -8.45
CA PRO A 203 10.51 -1.10 -7.87
C PRO A 203 9.99 -2.16 -8.84
N LEU A 204 9.25 -3.13 -8.30
CA LEU A 204 8.64 -4.20 -9.10
C LEU A 204 7.45 -3.69 -9.94
N SER A 205 6.77 -2.65 -9.46
CA SER A 205 5.77 -1.87 -10.18
C SER A 205 5.67 -0.47 -9.57
N GLU A 206 4.91 0.43 -10.19
CA GLU A 206 4.56 1.74 -9.62
C GLU A 206 3.78 1.67 -8.29
N THR A 207 3.26 0.50 -7.91
CA THR A 207 2.41 0.31 -6.72
C THR A 207 3.07 -0.56 -5.65
N THR A 208 4.40 -0.76 -5.74
CA THR A 208 5.18 -1.43 -4.71
C THR A 208 6.04 -0.49 -3.87
N TRP A 209 6.42 -0.94 -2.68
CA TRP A 209 7.58 -0.38 -1.98
C TRP A 209 8.83 -0.39 -2.88
N VAL A 210 9.78 0.49 -2.58
CA VAL A 210 11.15 0.43 -3.11
C VAL A 210 12.06 -0.17 -2.06
N ILE A 211 13.04 -0.96 -2.49
CA ILE A 211 14.15 -1.40 -1.63
C ILE A 211 15.26 -0.36 -1.76
N TRP A 212 15.87 0.03 -0.64
CA TRP A 212 16.97 0.97 -0.63
C TRP A 212 18.19 0.41 0.13
N ARG A 213 19.36 0.96 -0.20
CA ARG A 213 20.64 0.63 0.42
C ARG A 213 21.47 1.87 0.68
N TYR A 214 22.06 1.95 1.86
CA TYR A 214 23.05 2.95 2.24
C TYR A 214 24.29 2.24 2.77
N ASP A 215 25.46 2.53 2.20
CA ASP A 215 26.73 1.96 2.66
C ASP A 215 27.40 2.95 3.62
N TRP A 216 27.35 2.65 4.92
CA TRP A 216 27.90 3.53 5.94
C TRP A 216 29.37 3.22 6.23
N ALA A 217 30.22 4.24 6.37
CA ALA A 217 31.62 4.05 6.74
C ALA A 217 31.75 3.45 8.14
N PHE A 218 32.43 2.31 8.27
CA PHE A 218 32.55 1.59 9.54
C PHE A 218 33.17 2.49 10.62
N ALA A 219 32.48 2.60 11.75
CA ALA A 219 33.05 3.07 13.00
C ALA A 219 32.53 2.20 14.15
N GLU A 220 33.43 1.73 15.00
CA GLU A 220 33.09 0.94 16.18
C GLU A 220 32.22 1.74 17.15
N GLY A 221 31.26 1.10 17.80
CA GLY A 221 30.48 1.69 18.89
C GLY A 221 28.97 1.53 18.75
N ASN A 222 28.25 2.35 19.52
CA ASN A 222 26.79 2.37 19.48
C ASN A 222 26.33 3.48 18.53
N HIS A 223 25.60 3.09 17.49
CA HIS A 223 25.09 4.01 16.48
C HIS A 223 23.57 3.92 16.42
N THR A 224 22.93 5.07 16.20
CA THR A 224 21.49 5.13 15.94
C THR A 224 21.29 5.69 14.54
N PHE A 225 20.74 4.86 13.66
CA PHE A 225 20.39 5.23 12.31
C PHE A 225 18.96 5.73 12.27
N GLU A 226 18.70 6.77 11.50
CA GLU A 226 17.37 7.28 11.19
C GLU A 226 17.16 7.27 9.68
N VAL A 227 15.92 7.06 9.24
CA VAL A 227 15.56 7.05 7.82
C VAL A 227 14.29 7.84 7.55
N ARG A 228 14.27 8.54 6.42
CA ARG A 228 13.08 9.20 5.85
C ARG A 228 13.05 9.03 4.33
N CYS A 229 11.89 9.19 3.72
CA CYS A 229 11.76 9.22 2.26
C CYS A 229 11.07 10.48 1.74
N ALA A 230 11.11 10.65 0.43
CA ALA A 230 10.28 11.57 -0.32
C ALA A 230 9.37 10.80 -1.29
N GLU A 231 8.13 11.25 -1.42
CA GLU A 231 7.17 10.75 -2.43
C GLU A 231 7.67 11.05 -3.85
N GLY A 232 7.02 10.51 -4.89
CA GLY A 232 7.44 10.70 -6.28
C GLY A 232 7.50 12.16 -6.73
N ASP A 233 6.69 13.03 -6.14
CA ASP A 233 6.67 14.48 -6.40
C ASP A 233 7.70 15.29 -5.57
N GLY A 234 8.46 14.61 -4.70
CA GLY A 234 9.45 15.22 -3.82
C GLY A 234 8.90 15.65 -2.45
N THR A 235 7.61 15.46 -2.16
CA THR A 235 7.03 15.72 -0.84
C THR A 235 7.70 14.84 0.21
N MET A 236 8.29 15.45 1.24
CA MET A 236 8.99 14.74 2.30
C MET A 236 8.03 14.03 3.26
N GLN A 237 8.43 12.85 3.72
CA GLN A 237 7.79 12.13 4.83
C GLN A 237 7.62 13.04 6.06
N VAL A 238 6.45 12.97 6.70
CA VAL A 238 6.17 13.70 7.92
C VAL A 238 6.98 13.12 9.09
N GLU A 239 7.84 13.95 9.68
CA GLU A 239 8.74 13.54 10.77
C GLU A 239 8.11 13.60 12.16
N GLU A 240 7.02 14.38 12.32
CA GLU A 240 6.28 14.45 13.58
C GLU A 240 5.69 13.08 13.92
N GLU A 241 6.08 12.55 15.08
CA GLU A 241 5.65 11.24 15.53
C GLU A 241 4.19 11.27 15.95
N ARG A 242 3.39 10.39 15.34
CA ARG A 242 1.99 10.20 15.70
C ARG A 242 1.62 8.73 15.61
N GLY A 243 0.83 8.28 16.58
CA GLY A 243 0.23 6.96 16.57
C GLY A 243 -0.65 6.70 15.35
N ASN A 244 -1.01 5.44 15.15
CA ASN A 244 -1.75 4.98 13.97
C ASN A 244 -3.17 5.57 13.82
N ARG A 245 -3.84 5.91 14.91
CA ARG A 245 -5.21 6.42 14.87
C ARG A 245 -5.22 7.96 14.69
N PRO A 246 -6.06 8.50 13.77
CA PRO A 246 -7.00 7.82 12.87
C PRO A 246 -6.46 7.55 11.45
N SER A 247 -5.31 8.11 11.06
CA SER A 247 -4.92 8.24 9.65
C SER A 247 -3.64 7.48 9.27
N GLY A 248 -3.28 6.45 10.04
CA GLY A 248 -1.99 5.77 9.92
C GLY A 248 -0.88 6.47 10.71
N ALA A 249 0.15 5.71 11.08
CA ALA A 249 1.25 6.22 11.89
C ALA A 249 2.19 7.11 11.06
N ARG A 250 2.76 8.13 11.69
CA ARG A 250 3.75 9.06 11.10
C ARG A 250 4.97 9.17 12.01
N GLY A 251 6.04 9.74 11.48
CA GLY A 251 7.34 9.85 12.14
C GLY A 251 8.42 9.08 11.40
N ILE A 252 9.67 9.24 11.84
CA ILE A 252 10.84 8.57 11.25
C ILE A 252 11.19 7.28 12.01
N HIS A 253 11.63 6.25 11.30
CA HIS A 253 12.11 5.03 11.93
C HIS A 253 13.55 5.23 12.43
N ARG A 254 13.79 4.85 13.69
CA ARG A 254 15.12 4.84 14.32
C ARG A 254 15.54 3.42 14.65
N ARG A 255 16.79 3.06 14.31
CA ARG A 255 17.37 1.76 14.66
C ARG A 255 18.72 1.94 15.34
N ARG A 256 18.77 1.53 16.61
CA ARG A 256 20.01 1.46 17.38
C ARG A 256 20.71 0.13 17.12
N THR A 257 22.01 0.16 16.90
CA THR A 257 22.84 -1.03 16.71
C THR A 257 24.21 -0.85 17.36
N LYS A 258 24.81 -1.97 17.75
CA LYS A 258 26.21 -2.02 18.18
C LYS A 258 27.02 -2.57 17.02
N ILE A 259 28.00 -1.77 16.58
CA ILE A 259 28.95 -2.09 15.51
C ILE A 259 30.28 -2.40 16.17
#